data_AF-A0A2N4TNG8-F1
#
_entry.id   AF-A0A2N4TNG8-F1
#
_cell.length_a   1.000
_cell.length_b   1.000
_cell.length_c   1.000
_cell.angle_alpha   90.00
_cell.angle_beta   90.00
_cell.angle_gamma   90.00
#
_symmetry.space_group_name_H-M   'P 1'
#
loop_
_entity.id
_entity.type
_entity.pdbx_description
1 polymer ?
#
loop_
_entity_poly.entity_id
_entity_poly.type
_entity_poly.pdbx_seq_one_letter_code
_entity_poly.pdbx_strand_id
1 'polypeptide(L)'
;MSVTQHTAIHTGLDVKGCQRRVRASRVLALALPLLSSPVWAQSTPLATAMQELTPLARMLVGAATGRSTAAAGVPALTGPARNADRALAQACTEINRFTPVPLDRETALVQCSLAQKKNLVFVITLTNYAAHSAASQGFRLNFVPILQKNICNNGDVRILTRLGLSLVYRYRGNDHETVGDVPINESICGTL
;
A
#
# COMPACT_ATOMS: atom_id res chain seq x y z
N MET A 1 65.53 23.78 -6.33
CA MET A 1 65.26 22.49 -7.00
C MET A 1 63.91 22.01 -6.50
N SER A 2 62.83 21.81 -7.24
CA SER A 2 62.42 22.00 -8.64
C SER A 2 60.87 21.98 -8.63
N VAL A 3 60.18 22.92 -9.31
CA VAL A 3 59.40 22.76 -10.60
C VAL A 3 58.28 21.70 -10.47
N THR A 4 56.96 21.90 -10.64
CA THR A 4 56.08 22.44 -11.72
C THR A 4 54.62 22.25 -11.21
N GLN A 5 53.64 23.17 -11.21
CA GLN A 5 52.77 23.74 -12.27
C GLN A 5 51.74 22.82 -12.99
N HIS A 6 50.47 23.30 -13.03
CA HIS A 6 49.30 23.03 -13.93
C HIS A 6 48.46 21.75 -13.69
N THR A 7 47.12 21.69 -13.90
CA THR A 7 46.25 22.40 -14.88
C THR A 7 44.76 22.38 -14.45
N ALA A 8 44.04 23.42 -14.88
CA ALA A 8 42.58 23.58 -14.82
C ALA A 8 41.84 22.76 -15.91
N ILE A 9 40.56 22.47 -15.70
CA ILE A 9 39.61 22.21 -16.80
C ILE A 9 38.43 23.17 -16.68
N HIS A 10 38.41 24.12 -17.60
CA HIS A 10 37.27 24.93 -17.99
C HIS A 10 36.37 24.14 -18.94
N THR A 11 35.07 24.14 -18.67
CA THR A 11 34.00 24.13 -19.69
C THR A 11 32.88 24.99 -19.07
N GLY A 12 32.50 26.17 -19.55
CA GLY A 12 32.49 26.68 -20.91
C GLY A 12 31.10 26.42 -21.49
N LEU A 13 30.14 27.33 -21.24
CA LEU A 13 28.97 27.54 -22.10
C LEU A 13 28.36 28.92 -21.84
N ASP A 14 28.86 29.85 -22.64
CA ASP A 14 28.31 31.15 -22.99
C ASP A 14 26.88 30.97 -23.56
N VAL A 15 25.89 31.63 -22.96
CA VAL A 15 24.57 31.80 -23.59
C VAL A 15 24.29 33.29 -23.73
N LYS A 16 24.76 33.80 -24.86
CA LYS A 16 24.56 35.15 -25.38
C LYS A 16 23.07 35.38 -25.67
N GLY A 17 22.41 36.12 -24.80
CA GLY A 17 21.07 36.65 -25.06
C GLY A 17 21.12 37.76 -26.10
N CYS A 18 20.43 37.58 -27.23
CA CYS A 18 20.19 38.64 -28.19
C CYS A 18 18.71 38.62 -28.58
N GLN A 19 17.97 39.61 -28.05
CA GLN A 19 16.64 39.95 -28.55
C GLN A 19 16.77 40.65 -29.91
N ARG A 20 15.90 40.33 -30.87
CA ARG A 20 15.24 41.35 -31.70
C ARG A 20 14.05 40.79 -32.49
N ARG A 21 13.03 41.65 -32.56
CA ARG A 21 11.75 41.54 -33.24
C ARG A 21 11.91 41.31 -34.75
N VAL A 22 10.87 40.78 -35.42
CA VAL A 22 10.07 41.47 -36.47
C VAL A 22 8.91 40.58 -36.97
N ARG A 23 7.82 41.29 -37.26
CA ARG A 23 6.48 41.03 -37.82
C ARG A 23 6.20 39.83 -38.75
N ALA A 24 5.01 39.26 -38.47
CA ALA A 24 3.84 39.03 -39.35
C ALA A 24 3.95 38.18 -40.63
N SER A 25 3.16 37.10 -40.66
CA SER A 25 2.18 36.87 -41.74
C SER A 25 1.09 35.89 -41.29
N ARG A 26 -0.15 36.22 -41.67
CA ARG A 26 -1.37 35.42 -41.49
C ARG A 26 -1.29 34.16 -42.35
N VAL A 27 -1.60 33.01 -41.78
CA VAL A 27 -2.28 31.92 -42.50
C VAL A 27 -3.41 31.43 -41.60
N LEU A 28 -4.63 31.61 -42.10
CA LEU A 28 -5.84 31.00 -41.58
C LEU A 28 -5.78 29.51 -41.92
N ALA A 29 -5.84 28.64 -40.92
CA ALA A 29 -6.22 27.24 -41.11
C ALA A 29 -7.16 26.85 -39.96
N LEU A 30 -8.45 26.75 -40.32
CA LEU A 30 -9.48 26.11 -39.52
C LEU A 30 -9.17 24.61 -39.38
N ALA A 31 -9.11 24.09 -38.15
CA ALA A 31 -9.39 22.69 -37.86
C ALA A 31 -9.77 22.53 -36.39
N LEU A 32 -10.85 21.78 -36.16
CA LEU A 32 -11.61 21.61 -34.93
C LEU A 32 -10.78 21.06 -33.75
N PRO A 33 -11.05 21.44 -32.49
CA PRO A 33 -10.60 20.67 -31.35
C PRO A 33 -11.49 19.41 -31.25
N LEU A 34 -11.00 18.29 -31.77
CA LEU A 34 -11.52 16.99 -31.34
C LEU A 34 -11.14 16.85 -29.85
N LEU A 35 -12.11 17.08 -28.97
CA LEU A 35 -12.05 16.63 -27.57
C LEU A 35 -12.07 15.10 -27.57
N SER A 36 -10.92 14.49 -27.82
CA SER A 36 -10.66 13.10 -27.49
C SER A 36 -10.50 13.04 -25.98
N SER A 37 -11.62 12.99 -25.25
CA SER A 37 -11.60 12.57 -23.86
C SER A 37 -11.03 11.15 -23.83
N PRO A 38 -9.92 10.88 -23.10
CA PRO A 38 -9.43 9.51 -22.98
C PRO A 38 -10.47 8.71 -22.20
N VAL A 39 -11.07 7.73 -22.88
CA VAL A 39 -12.04 6.76 -22.35
C VAL A 39 -11.33 5.74 -21.44
N TRP A 40 -10.40 6.17 -20.58
CA TRP A 40 -9.62 5.29 -19.69
C TRP A 40 -9.72 5.68 -18.21
N ALA A 41 -10.72 6.46 -17.84
CA ALA A 41 -11.10 6.67 -16.44
C ALA A 41 -12.31 5.79 -16.06
N GLN A 42 -12.30 4.50 -16.46
CA GLN A 42 -13.23 3.53 -15.89
C GLN A 42 -12.56 2.94 -14.65
N SER A 43 -12.85 3.54 -13.49
CA SER A 43 -12.59 2.94 -12.19
C SER A 43 -13.13 1.51 -12.22
N THR A 44 -12.27 0.53 -11.92
CA THR A 44 -12.73 -0.85 -11.77
C THR A 44 -13.85 -0.92 -10.73
N PRO A 45 -14.91 -1.72 -10.94
CA PRO A 45 -16.06 -1.76 -10.03
C PRO A 45 -15.68 -2.05 -8.57
N LEU A 46 -14.58 -2.77 -8.35
CA LEU A 46 -14.03 -3.01 -7.01
C LEU A 46 -13.48 -1.74 -6.34
N ALA A 47 -12.79 -0.87 -7.09
CA ALA A 47 -12.25 0.37 -6.55
C ALA A 47 -13.35 1.33 -6.09
N THR A 48 -14.46 1.39 -6.84
CA THR A 48 -15.64 2.19 -6.49
C THR A 48 -16.41 1.56 -5.32
N ALA A 49 -16.59 0.24 -5.32
CA ALA A 49 -17.26 -0.47 -4.22
C ALA A 49 -16.49 -0.35 -2.89
N MET A 50 -15.16 -0.28 -2.93
CA MET A 50 -14.34 -0.06 -1.74
C MET A 50 -14.40 1.37 -1.20
N GLN A 51 -14.96 2.34 -1.93
CA GLN A 51 -15.18 3.71 -1.43
C GLN A 51 -16.36 3.76 -0.44
N GLU A 52 -17.30 2.82 -0.53
CA GLU A 52 -18.45 2.67 0.39
C GLU A 52 -18.05 2.11 1.77
N LEU A 53 -16.82 1.61 1.91
CA LEU A 53 -16.30 1.12 3.17
C LEU A 53 -16.15 2.26 4.19
N THR A 54 -16.45 1.94 5.44
CA THR A 54 -16.16 2.86 6.56
C THR A 54 -14.67 3.25 6.57
N PRO A 55 -14.31 4.43 7.10
CA PRO A 55 -12.92 4.86 7.18
C PRO A 55 -12.01 3.83 7.86
N LEU A 56 -12.52 3.13 8.89
CA LEU A 56 -11.80 2.05 9.55
C LEU A 56 -11.62 0.83 8.65
N ALA A 57 -12.66 0.37 7.96
CA ALA A 57 -12.53 -0.73 7.00
C ALA A 57 -11.54 -0.40 5.88
N ARG A 58 -11.59 0.81 5.31
CA ARG A 58 -10.61 1.27 4.31
C ARG A 58 -9.20 1.29 4.87
N MET A 59 -9.02 1.75 6.11
CA MET A 59 -7.72 1.74 6.77
C MET A 59 -7.19 0.32 6.98
N LEU A 60 -8.04 -0.64 7.37
CA LEU A 60 -7.64 -2.05 7.52
C LEU A 60 -7.28 -2.71 6.18
N VAL A 61 -7.99 -2.39 5.10
CA VAL A 61 -7.57 -2.83 3.75
C VAL A 61 -6.29 -2.13 3.32
N GLY A 62 -6.11 -0.85 3.67
CA GLY A 62 -4.86 -0.11 3.49
C GLY A 62 -3.68 -0.81 4.17
N ALA A 63 -3.86 -1.22 5.43
CA ALA A 63 -2.89 -2.02 6.18
C ALA A 63 -2.56 -3.35 5.48
N ALA A 64 -3.57 -4.05 4.94
CA ALA A 64 -3.37 -5.28 4.18
C ALA A 64 -2.65 -5.08 2.82
N THR A 65 -2.93 -3.96 2.14
CA THR A 65 -2.37 -3.63 0.81
C THR A 65 -1.08 -2.82 0.85
N GLY A 66 -0.62 -2.44 2.05
CA GLY A 66 0.50 -1.50 2.23
C GLY A 66 0.18 -0.05 1.87
N ARG A 67 -1.06 0.28 1.48
CA ARG A 67 -1.49 1.65 1.17
C ARG A 67 -1.85 2.40 2.45
N SER A 68 -1.23 3.55 2.68
CA SER A 68 -1.60 4.42 3.80
C SER A 68 -2.90 5.19 3.49
N THR A 69 -3.78 5.27 4.47
CA THR A 69 -5.01 6.07 4.48
C THR A 69 -4.89 7.31 5.37
N ALA A 70 -3.68 7.63 5.83
CA ALA A 70 -3.39 8.74 6.75
C ALA A 70 -4.26 8.68 8.01
N ALA A 71 -4.33 7.49 8.63
CA ALA A 71 -5.03 7.26 9.90
C ALA A 71 -6.54 7.52 9.86
N ALA A 72 -7.20 7.46 8.69
CA ALA A 72 -8.61 7.80 8.53
C ALA A 72 -9.56 7.01 9.47
N GLY A 73 -9.18 5.80 9.87
CA GLY A 73 -9.95 4.94 10.76
C GLY A 73 -9.70 5.14 12.25
N VAL A 74 -8.67 5.88 12.65
CA VAL A 74 -8.24 6.02 14.05
C VAL A 74 -9.30 6.61 14.98
N PRO A 75 -10.10 7.62 14.59
CA PRO A 75 -11.14 8.15 15.47
C PRO A 75 -12.16 7.10 15.97
N ALA A 76 -12.39 6.02 15.21
CA ALA A 76 -13.26 4.92 15.63
C ALA A 76 -12.64 4.04 16.74
N LEU A 77 -11.33 4.16 16.98
CA LEU A 77 -10.55 3.33 17.90
C LEU A 77 -10.14 4.06 19.18
N THR A 78 -10.29 5.38 19.25
CA THR A 78 -9.90 6.20 20.42
C THR A 78 -10.96 6.25 21.53
N GLY A 79 -12.16 5.70 21.28
CA GLY A 79 -13.22 5.58 22.28
C GLY A 79 -13.03 4.43 23.28
N PRO A 80 -14.04 4.14 24.13
CA PRO A 80 -14.02 3.01 25.05
C PRO A 80 -13.71 1.68 24.34
N ALA A 81 -12.97 0.79 25.01
CA ALA A 81 -12.48 -0.47 24.40
C ALA A 81 -13.60 -1.32 23.75
N ARG A 82 -14.76 -1.43 24.38
CA ARG A 82 -15.92 -2.16 23.83
C ARG A 82 -16.42 -1.57 22.50
N ASN A 83 -16.30 -0.26 22.32
CA ASN A 83 -16.70 0.41 21.09
C ASN A 83 -15.67 0.18 19.98
N ALA A 84 -14.38 0.19 20.32
CA ALA A 84 -13.31 -0.12 19.39
C ALA A 84 -13.42 -1.57 18.88
N ASP A 85 -13.66 -2.55 19.75
CA ASP A 85 -13.84 -3.96 19.34
C ASP A 85 -15.05 -4.13 18.42
N ARG A 86 -16.16 -3.45 18.71
CA ARG A 86 -17.35 -3.45 17.83
C ARG A 86 -17.04 -2.83 16.47
N ALA A 87 -16.34 -1.69 16.46
CA ALA A 87 -15.96 -1.01 15.22
C ALA A 87 -15.04 -1.89 14.37
N LEU A 88 -14.08 -2.58 14.99
CA LEU A 88 -13.18 -3.52 14.32
C LEU A 88 -13.95 -4.74 13.75
N ALA A 89 -14.87 -5.32 14.52
CA ALA A 89 -15.69 -6.43 14.06
C ALA A 89 -16.60 -6.03 12.87
N GLN A 90 -17.19 -4.84 12.94
CA GLN A 90 -17.98 -4.27 11.85
C GLN A 90 -17.11 -4.03 10.61
N ALA A 91 -15.92 -3.44 10.78
CA ALA A 91 -14.99 -3.21 9.68
C ALA A 91 -14.58 -4.50 8.98
N CYS A 92 -14.24 -5.57 9.73
CA CYS A 92 -13.99 -6.88 9.10
C CYS A 92 -15.23 -7.44 8.39
N THR A 93 -16.42 -7.24 8.95
CA THR A 93 -17.68 -7.66 8.29
C THR A 93 -17.88 -6.95 6.96
N GLU A 94 -17.61 -5.65 6.90
CA GLU A 94 -17.66 -4.87 5.65
C GLU A 94 -16.65 -5.38 4.63
N ILE A 95 -15.39 -5.58 5.04
CA ILE A 95 -14.32 -6.09 4.17
C ILE A 95 -14.69 -7.45 3.58
N ASN A 96 -15.20 -8.36 4.42
CA ASN A 96 -15.56 -9.72 4.00
C ASN A 96 -16.70 -9.77 2.97
N ARG A 97 -17.49 -8.70 2.79
CA ARG A 97 -18.49 -8.63 1.71
C ARG A 97 -17.85 -8.45 0.33
N PHE A 98 -16.60 -8.01 0.29
CA PHE A 98 -15.86 -7.73 -0.94
C PHE A 98 -14.68 -8.70 -1.14
N THR A 99 -14.48 -9.68 -0.26
CA THR A 99 -13.44 -10.69 -0.45
C THR A 99 -13.85 -11.66 -1.57
N PRO A 100 -12.89 -12.14 -2.41
CA PRO A 100 -11.46 -11.84 -2.36
C PRO A 100 -11.12 -10.42 -2.86
N VAL A 101 -10.32 -9.68 -2.08
CA VAL A 101 -9.77 -8.38 -2.47
C VAL A 101 -8.34 -8.60 -2.99
N PRO A 102 -8.05 -8.40 -4.28
CA PRO A 102 -6.69 -8.49 -4.79
C PRO A 102 -5.79 -7.46 -4.11
N LEU A 103 -4.67 -7.91 -3.54
CA LEU A 103 -3.67 -7.03 -2.93
C LEU A 103 -2.59 -6.66 -3.95
N ASP A 104 -2.15 -7.67 -4.70
CA ASP A 104 -1.22 -7.57 -5.81
C ASP A 104 -1.50 -8.67 -6.85
N ARG A 105 -0.51 -9.01 -7.71
CA ARG A 105 -0.66 -10.03 -8.76
C ARG A 105 -0.67 -11.46 -8.23
N GLU A 106 -0.03 -11.70 -7.09
CA GLU A 106 0.22 -13.01 -6.51
C GLU A 106 -0.60 -13.25 -5.24
N THR A 107 -1.19 -12.20 -4.65
CA THR A 107 -1.88 -12.28 -3.37
C THR A 107 -3.25 -11.61 -3.35
N ALA A 108 -4.18 -12.24 -2.64
CA ALA A 108 -5.52 -11.70 -2.38
C ALA A 108 -5.92 -11.87 -0.92
N LEU A 109 -6.51 -10.84 -0.32
CA LEU A 109 -7.14 -10.90 1.00
C LEU A 109 -8.48 -11.62 0.86
N VAL A 110 -8.60 -12.78 1.50
CA VAL A 110 -9.81 -13.62 1.42
C VAL A 110 -10.67 -13.53 2.66
N GLN A 111 -10.11 -13.12 3.80
CA GLN A 111 -10.85 -12.99 5.05
C GLN A 111 -10.19 -12.00 6.01
N CYS A 112 -11.01 -11.19 6.68
CA CYS A 112 -10.69 -10.41 7.86
C CYS A 112 -11.48 -10.97 9.05
N SER A 113 -10.83 -11.14 10.20
CA SER A 113 -11.53 -11.52 11.42
C SER A 113 -10.91 -10.85 12.64
N LEU A 114 -11.75 -10.57 13.64
CA LEU A 114 -11.30 -10.12 14.96
C LEU A 114 -11.30 -11.32 15.90
N ALA A 115 -10.10 -11.83 16.21
CA ALA A 115 -9.89 -12.76 17.31
C ALA A 115 -9.94 -12.02 18.65
N GLN A 116 -9.84 -12.76 19.75
CA GLN A 116 -9.92 -12.18 21.10
C GLN A 116 -8.83 -11.12 21.34
N LYS A 117 -9.13 -10.12 22.19
CA LYS A 117 -8.19 -9.09 22.67
C LYS A 117 -7.55 -8.25 21.56
N LYS A 118 -8.35 -7.64 20.67
CA LYS A 118 -7.88 -6.74 19.59
C LYS A 118 -6.87 -7.38 18.63
N ASN A 119 -6.99 -8.70 18.42
CA ASN A 119 -6.13 -9.44 17.50
C ASN A 119 -6.84 -9.61 16.16
N LEU A 120 -6.45 -8.84 15.16
CA LEU A 120 -6.98 -8.96 13.81
C LEU A 120 -6.22 -10.02 13.03
N VAL A 121 -6.94 -10.90 12.34
CA VAL A 121 -6.37 -11.90 11.45
C VAL A 121 -6.82 -11.60 10.03
N PHE A 122 -5.85 -11.30 9.17
CA PHE A 122 -6.01 -11.20 7.74
C PHE A 122 -5.55 -12.52 7.10
N VAL A 123 -6.46 -13.23 6.45
CA VAL A 123 -6.12 -14.42 5.67
C VAL A 123 -5.86 -13.99 4.24
N ILE A 124 -4.65 -14.26 3.77
CA ILE A 124 -4.15 -13.89 2.45
C ILE A 124 -3.85 -15.17 1.69
N THR A 125 -4.41 -15.31 0.50
CA THR A 125 -4.16 -16.46 -0.37
C THR A 125 -3.11 -16.10 -1.41
N LEU A 126 -2.10 -16.95 -1.56
CA LEU A 126 -1.19 -16.97 -2.70
C LEU A 126 -1.95 -17.56 -3.88
N THR A 127 -2.33 -16.74 -4.85
CA THR A 127 -3.28 -17.13 -5.92
C THR A 127 -2.70 -18.20 -6.84
N ASN A 128 -1.38 -18.18 -7.05
CA ASN A 128 -0.70 -19.04 -8.02
C ASN A 128 0.18 -20.13 -7.39
N TYR A 129 0.19 -20.27 -6.05
CA TYR A 129 1.09 -21.18 -5.35
C TYR A 129 0.35 -22.02 -4.31
N ALA A 130 0.61 -23.32 -4.27
CA ALA A 130 0.16 -24.22 -3.22
C ALA A 130 1.06 -24.11 -1.98
N ALA A 131 0.55 -24.38 -0.78
CA ALA A 131 1.28 -24.07 0.45
C ALA A 131 2.57 -24.87 0.60
N HIS A 132 2.53 -26.14 0.19
CA HIS A 132 3.70 -27.03 0.17
C HIS A 132 4.80 -26.56 -0.80
N SER A 133 4.43 -25.86 -1.89
CA SER A 133 5.39 -25.28 -2.84
C SER A 133 6.03 -23.99 -2.31
N ALA A 134 5.33 -23.26 -1.43
CA ALA A 134 5.84 -22.07 -0.75
C ALA A 134 6.67 -22.38 0.50
N ALA A 135 6.89 -23.67 0.81
CA ALA A 135 7.72 -24.23 1.88
C ALA A 135 7.66 -23.48 3.23
N SER A 136 6.74 -23.91 4.09
CA SER A 136 6.47 -23.36 5.44
C SER A 136 7.69 -23.19 6.35
N GLN A 137 8.72 -24.05 6.23
CA GLN A 137 9.93 -23.96 7.05
C GLN A 137 10.89 -22.86 6.59
N GLY A 138 10.96 -22.61 5.28
CA GLY A 138 11.69 -21.49 4.69
C GLY A 138 10.95 -20.15 4.83
N PHE A 139 9.60 -20.19 4.85
CA PHE A 139 8.77 -19.00 4.99
C PHE A 139 9.13 -18.16 6.23
N ARG A 140 9.20 -18.81 7.39
CA ARG A 140 9.45 -18.11 8.66
C ARG A 140 10.85 -17.49 8.73
N LEU A 141 11.87 -18.16 8.22
CA LEU A 141 13.25 -17.68 8.33
C LEU A 141 13.58 -16.62 7.29
N ASN A 142 13.05 -16.76 6.07
CA ASN A 142 13.45 -15.93 4.94
C ASN A 142 12.46 -14.78 4.66
N PHE A 143 11.16 -15.00 4.87
CA PHE A 143 10.14 -14.05 4.44
C PHE A 143 9.52 -13.26 5.59
N VAL A 144 9.27 -13.88 6.75
CA VAL A 144 8.66 -13.16 7.89
C VAL A 144 9.40 -11.86 8.24
N PRO A 145 10.75 -11.82 8.38
CA PRO A 145 11.44 -10.57 8.70
C PRO A 145 11.27 -9.49 7.63
N ILE A 146 11.28 -9.87 6.35
CA ILE A 146 11.11 -8.95 5.22
C ILE A 146 9.68 -8.40 5.20
N LEU A 147 8.69 -9.28 5.34
CA LEU A 147 7.28 -8.92 5.39
C LEU A 147 6.98 -8.04 6.59
N GLN A 148 7.51 -8.36 7.78
CA GLN A 148 7.38 -7.52 8.97
C GLN A 148 7.94 -6.12 8.74
N LYS A 149 9.15 -6.00 8.18
CA LYS A 149 9.74 -4.71 7.83
C LYS A 149 8.85 -3.92 6.87
N ASN A 150 8.38 -4.54 5.80
CA ASN A 150 7.55 -3.88 4.79
C ASN A 150 6.18 -3.46 5.34
N ILE A 151 5.54 -4.32 6.12
CA ILE A 151 4.24 -4.05 6.75
C ILE A 151 4.39 -2.92 7.80
N CYS A 152 5.44 -2.96 8.62
CA CYS A 152 5.72 -1.92 9.61
C CYS A 152 6.10 -0.56 9.00
N ASN A 153 6.54 -0.51 7.74
CA ASN A 153 6.75 0.76 7.04
C ASN A 153 5.45 1.49 6.71
N ASN A 154 4.29 0.84 6.81
CA ASN A 154 2.99 1.48 6.65
C ASN A 154 2.63 2.29 7.90
N GLY A 155 2.35 3.59 7.72
CA GLY A 155 2.01 4.50 8.81
C GLY A 155 0.77 4.09 9.61
N ASP A 156 -0.27 3.60 8.93
CA ASP A 156 -1.50 3.16 9.60
C ASP A 156 -1.25 1.93 10.46
N VAL A 157 -0.45 0.97 9.97
CA VAL A 157 -0.04 -0.20 10.75
C VAL A 157 0.66 0.21 12.03
N ARG A 158 1.61 1.15 11.96
CA ARG A 158 2.32 1.65 13.16
C ARG A 158 1.38 2.31 14.16
N ILE A 159 0.37 3.03 13.67
CA ILE A 159 -0.62 3.66 14.56
C ILE A 159 -1.52 2.61 15.19
N LEU A 160 -2.01 1.65 14.40
CA LEU A 160 -2.82 0.52 14.89
C LEU A 160 -2.10 -0.25 16.00
N THR A 161 -0.82 -0.58 15.82
CA THR A 161 -0.06 -1.33 16.83
C THR A 161 0.16 -0.54 18.11
N ARG A 162 0.45 0.76 18.04
CA ARG A 162 0.53 1.66 19.22
C ARG A 162 -0.80 1.83 19.96
N LEU A 163 -1.93 1.65 19.27
CA LEU A 163 -3.26 1.59 19.89
C LEU A 163 -3.55 0.23 20.56
N GLY A 164 -2.55 -0.66 20.60
CA GLY A 164 -2.61 -1.97 21.24
C GLY A 164 -3.22 -3.06 20.37
N LEU A 165 -3.36 -2.85 19.06
CA LEU A 165 -3.79 -3.92 18.16
C LEU A 165 -2.63 -4.86 17.84
N SER A 166 -2.94 -6.15 17.77
CA SER A 166 -2.07 -7.14 17.14
C SER A 166 -2.69 -7.54 15.81
N LEU A 167 -1.88 -7.63 14.76
CA LEU A 167 -2.30 -7.99 13.41
C LEU A 167 -1.55 -9.28 13.04
N VAL A 168 -2.27 -10.26 12.49
CA VAL A 168 -1.69 -11.51 12.00
C VAL A 168 -2.04 -11.63 10.52
N TYR A 169 -1.01 -11.65 9.68
CA TYR A 169 -1.16 -11.88 8.25
C TYR A 169 -0.89 -13.36 8.01
N ARG A 170 -1.97 -14.13 7.84
CA ARG A 170 -1.93 -15.57 7.61
C ARG A 170 -1.90 -15.85 6.13
N TYR A 171 -0.77 -16.36 5.64
CA TYR A 171 -0.61 -16.74 4.24
C TYR A 171 -1.06 -18.18 4.05
N ARG A 172 -1.88 -18.42 3.02
CA ARG A 172 -2.34 -19.73 2.58
C ARG A 172 -2.02 -19.93 1.10
N GLY A 173 -1.81 -21.18 0.70
CA GLY A 173 -1.74 -21.51 -0.72
C GLY A 173 -3.12 -21.54 -1.37
N ASN A 174 -3.14 -21.69 -2.70
CA ASN A 174 -4.36 -21.93 -3.47
C ASN A 174 -4.99 -23.30 -3.21
N ASP A 175 -4.26 -24.19 -2.54
CA ASP A 175 -4.72 -25.45 -1.93
C ASP A 175 -5.41 -25.23 -0.56
N HIS A 176 -5.55 -23.98 -0.12
CA HIS A 176 -6.11 -23.55 1.16
C HIS A 176 -5.33 -23.98 2.40
N GLU A 177 -4.18 -24.63 2.22
CA GLU A 177 -3.27 -25.01 3.29
C GLU A 177 -2.49 -23.79 3.79
N THR A 178 -2.08 -23.82 5.07
CA THR A 178 -1.38 -22.69 5.67
C THR A 178 0.11 -22.72 5.34
N VAL A 179 0.61 -21.63 4.77
CA VAL A 179 2.05 -21.41 4.52
C VAL A 179 2.73 -20.95 5.80
N GLY A 180 2.14 -19.96 6.46
CA GLY A 180 2.65 -19.41 7.71
C GLY A 180 1.98 -18.09 8.10
N ASP A 181 2.27 -17.65 9.31
CA ASP A 181 1.75 -16.42 9.89
C ASP A 181 2.86 -15.38 10.02
N VAL A 182 2.55 -14.13 9.69
CA VAL A 182 3.40 -12.95 9.94
C VAL A 182 2.74 -12.13 11.06
N PRO A 183 3.21 -12.25 12.31
CA PRO A 183 2.68 -11.47 13.42
C PRO A 183 3.23 -10.04 13.37
N ILE A 184 2.39 -9.09 13.73
CA ILE A 184 2.68 -7.66 13.77
C ILE A 184 2.05 -7.08 15.04
N ASN A 185 2.84 -6.41 15.85
CA ASN A 185 2.40 -5.72 17.06
C ASN A 185 3.38 -4.59 17.38
N GLU A 186 3.18 -3.89 18.50
CA GLU A 186 4.03 -2.76 18.89
C GLU A 186 5.47 -3.18 19.15
N SER A 187 5.70 -4.34 19.79
CA SER A 187 7.06 -4.83 20.04
C SER A 187 7.86 -5.12 18.77
N ILE A 188 7.19 -5.43 17.66
CA ILE A 188 7.83 -5.71 16.36
C ILE A 188 8.05 -4.40 15.58
N CYS A 189 6.99 -3.60 15.40
CA CYS A 189 7.11 -2.35 14.63
C CYS A 189 7.77 -1.19 15.39
N GLY A 190 7.93 -1.30 16.70
CA GLY A 190 8.62 -0.31 17.54
C GLY A 190 10.14 -0.50 17.56
N THR A 191 10.63 -1.70 17.22
CA THR A 191 12.06 -2.04 17.20
C THR A 191 12.70 -1.94 15.81
N LEU A 192 11.88 -1.89 14.76
CA LEU A 192 12.28 -1.78 13.35
C LEU A 192 12.40 -0.32 12.92
#